data_AF-A0A1E1XE95-F1
#
_entry.id   AF-A0A1E1XE95-F1
#
_cell.length_a   1.000
_cell.length_b   1.000
_cell.length_c   1.000
_cell.angle_alpha   90.00
_cell.angle_beta   90.00
_cell.angle_gamma   90.00
#
_symmetry.space_group_name_H-M   'P 1'
#
loop_
_entity.id
_entity.type
_entity.pdbx_description
1 polymer ?
#
loop_
_entity_poly.entity_id
_entity_poly.type
_entity_poly.pdbx_seq_one_letter_code
_entity_poly.pdbx_strand_id
1 'polypeptide(L)'
;MWPSTAFWLVVSLLAGCPVFGLAQPCRAAYLTTRSGVVHTACKPRNRNCTILMRGLSSADKKAFLRRHNKLRSQVAMGQLRRYKPAANMYELIWDDGLAEVAQALADQCGDIAHDSADARFTRRFRLTGQNLASERRSNKVMKMDGVRFIDKWFNEYLNYPPYQVRNFKPSSSNRPTGHFTQVIWAGTQYMGCGFTMFRMKGDLGAMPYQKHYVCNYAD
;
A
#
# COMPACT_ATOMS: atom_id res chain seq x y z
N MET A 1 71.47 17.88 -15.71
CA MET A 1 70.52 18.99 -15.60
C MET A 1 69.15 18.50 -16.05
N TRP A 2 68.21 18.37 -15.11
CA TRP A 2 66.76 18.27 -15.31
C TRP A 2 66.16 19.64 -14.92
N PRO A 3 64.88 19.96 -15.16
CA PRO A 3 63.92 19.47 -16.17
C PRO A 3 63.09 20.63 -16.79
N SER A 4 62.11 20.32 -17.65
CA SER A 4 60.77 20.93 -17.57
C SER A 4 59.78 20.18 -18.47
N THR A 5 58.98 19.32 -17.85
CA THR A 5 57.76 18.72 -18.39
C THR A 5 56.61 19.71 -18.23
N ALA A 6 55.95 20.08 -19.33
CA ALA A 6 54.72 20.88 -19.29
C ALA A 6 53.52 19.95 -19.10
N PHE A 7 52.96 19.93 -17.89
CA PHE A 7 51.68 19.31 -17.56
C PHE A 7 50.56 20.25 -18.01
N TRP A 8 49.73 19.83 -18.96
CA TRP A 8 48.47 20.51 -19.26
C TRP A 8 47.40 20.02 -18.28
N LEU A 9 47.03 20.86 -17.31
CA LEU A 9 45.85 20.68 -16.48
C LEU A 9 44.59 20.91 -17.32
N VAL A 10 43.90 19.84 -17.70
CA VAL A 10 42.51 19.94 -18.17
C VAL A 10 41.63 20.11 -16.94
N VAL A 11 41.27 21.35 -16.63
CA VAL A 11 40.24 21.65 -15.62
C VAL A 11 38.88 21.32 -16.25
N SER A 12 38.40 20.11 -16.02
CA SER A 12 37.01 19.75 -16.30
C SER A 12 36.10 20.51 -15.34
N LEU A 13 35.52 21.62 -15.80
CA LEU A 13 34.39 22.28 -15.15
C LEU A 13 33.18 21.33 -15.24
N LEU A 14 33.06 20.43 -14.27
CA LEU A 14 31.78 19.79 -13.97
C LEU A 14 30.87 20.88 -13.41
N ALA A 15 30.16 21.57 -14.30
CA ALA A 15 28.99 22.34 -13.93
C ALA A 15 27.96 21.36 -13.35
N GLY A 16 28.03 21.15 -12.04
CA GLY A 16 27.02 20.41 -11.29
C GLY A 16 25.70 21.14 -11.44
N CYS A 17 24.83 20.63 -12.31
CA CYS A 17 23.43 21.04 -12.34
C CYS A 17 22.88 20.82 -10.92
N PRO A 18 22.44 21.87 -10.21
CA PRO A 18 21.81 21.66 -8.92
C PRO A 18 20.56 20.85 -9.18
N VAL A 19 20.52 19.62 -8.68
CA VAL A 19 19.31 18.80 -8.67
C VAL A 19 18.37 19.43 -7.64
N PHE A 20 17.77 20.56 -8.01
CA PHE A 20 16.56 21.02 -7.37
C PHE A 20 15.53 19.91 -7.59
N GLY A 21 15.16 19.23 -6.51
CA GLY A 21 14.21 18.13 -6.53
C GLY A 21 12.85 18.59 -7.02
N LEU A 22 12.67 18.62 -8.35
CA LEU A 22 11.38 18.81 -8.97
C LEU A 22 10.51 17.62 -8.57
N ALA A 23 9.34 17.91 -8.02
CA ALA A 23 8.33 16.89 -7.78
C ALA A 23 8.14 16.11 -9.09
N GLN A 24 8.36 14.79 -9.04
CA GLN A 24 8.25 13.94 -10.23
C GLN A 24 6.84 14.12 -10.83
N PRO A 25 6.72 14.50 -12.10
CA PRO A 25 5.41 14.75 -12.69
C PRO A 25 4.57 13.48 -12.69
N CYS A 26 3.26 13.64 -12.55
CA CYS A 26 2.29 12.54 -12.64
C CYS A 26 2.53 11.72 -13.92
N ARG A 27 2.57 10.39 -13.79
CA ARG A 27 2.75 9.51 -14.96
C ARG A 27 1.58 9.69 -15.92
N ALA A 28 1.85 9.77 -17.21
CA ALA A 28 0.81 9.94 -18.25
C ALA A 28 -0.31 8.89 -18.16
N ALA A 29 0.03 7.65 -17.78
CA ALA A 29 -0.94 6.58 -17.59
C ALA A 29 -2.01 6.87 -16.52
N TYR A 30 -1.76 7.79 -15.59
CA TYR A 30 -2.67 8.21 -14.51
C TYR A 30 -3.47 9.47 -14.84
N LEU A 31 -3.27 10.06 -16.02
CA LEU A 31 -4.01 11.25 -16.47
C LEU A 31 -5.34 10.91 -17.17
N THR A 32 -5.65 9.62 -17.35
CA THR A 32 -6.85 9.14 -18.04
C THR A 32 -8.05 8.94 -17.11
N THR A 33 -8.08 9.63 -15.97
CA THR A 33 -9.19 9.56 -15.02
C THR A 33 -10.45 10.20 -15.61
N ARG A 34 -11.63 9.89 -15.05
CA ARG A 34 -12.86 10.60 -15.40
C ARG A 34 -12.74 12.09 -15.01
N SER A 35 -13.49 12.94 -15.71
CA SER A 35 -13.49 14.38 -15.46
C SER A 35 -13.73 14.69 -13.97
N GLY A 36 -12.91 15.57 -13.40
CA GLY A 36 -12.97 15.96 -11.99
C GLY A 36 -12.29 15.02 -10.99
N VAL A 37 -11.76 13.87 -11.42
CA VAL A 37 -11.04 12.93 -10.54
C VAL A 37 -9.54 13.09 -10.72
N VAL A 38 -8.81 13.40 -9.64
CA VAL A 38 -7.35 13.34 -9.63
C VAL A 38 -6.92 11.95 -9.15
N HIS A 39 -6.13 11.25 -9.99
CA HIS A 39 -5.60 9.95 -9.63
C HIS A 39 -4.78 10.00 -8.34
N THR A 40 -4.94 9.02 -7.46
CA THR A 40 -4.32 9.03 -6.12
C THR A 40 -2.80 9.14 -6.19
N ALA A 41 -2.16 8.44 -7.14
CA ALA A 41 -0.71 8.52 -7.36
C ALA A 41 -0.21 9.92 -7.80
N CYS A 42 -1.12 10.79 -8.24
CA CYS A 42 -0.81 12.13 -8.72
C CYS A 42 -1.19 13.23 -7.73
N LYS A 43 -1.82 12.87 -6.60
CA LYS A 43 -2.06 13.81 -5.51
C LYS A 43 -0.73 14.18 -4.86
N PRO A 44 -0.47 15.47 -4.59
CA PRO A 44 0.69 15.85 -3.81
C PRO A 44 0.58 15.26 -2.40
N ARG A 45 1.73 15.05 -1.75
CA ARG A 45 1.72 14.65 -0.33
C ARG A 45 1.04 15.71 0.53
N ASN A 46 0.34 15.28 1.56
CA ASN A 46 -0.33 16.19 2.48
C ASN A 46 0.71 16.99 3.29
N ARG A 47 0.75 18.31 3.06
CA ARG A 47 1.70 19.21 3.73
C ARG A 47 1.34 19.47 5.20
N ASN A 48 0.15 19.07 5.65
CA ASN A 48 -0.32 19.24 7.03
C ASN A 48 0.12 18.09 7.95
N CYS A 49 0.82 17.07 7.45
CA CYS A 49 1.44 16.05 8.28
C CYS A 49 2.96 16.08 8.18
N THR A 50 3.63 15.62 9.24
CA THR A 50 5.05 15.30 9.25
C THR A 50 5.18 13.79 9.15
N ILE A 51 5.65 13.29 8.00
CA ILE A 51 5.96 11.87 7.80
C ILE A 51 7.22 11.52 8.59
N LEU A 52 7.13 10.45 9.39
CA LEU A 52 8.19 9.95 10.26
C LEU A 52 8.84 8.69 9.68
N MET A 53 8.05 7.81 9.06
CA MET A 53 8.50 6.61 8.37
C MET A 53 7.61 6.38 7.15
N ARG A 54 8.18 5.89 6.04
CA ARG A 54 7.47 5.74 4.77
C ARG A 54 7.99 4.54 4.00
N GLY A 55 7.09 3.86 3.30
CA GLY A 55 7.46 2.76 2.41
C GLY A 55 7.62 1.45 3.16
N LEU A 56 7.70 0.39 2.37
CA LEU A 56 7.97 -0.97 2.83
C LEU A 56 9.35 -1.39 2.31
N SER A 57 10.19 -1.92 3.20
CA SER A 57 11.45 -2.53 2.78
C SER A 57 11.18 -3.82 1.98
N SER A 58 12.20 -4.35 1.30
CA SER A 58 12.08 -5.64 0.61
C SER A 58 11.69 -6.78 1.56
N ALA A 59 12.15 -6.74 2.82
CA ALA A 59 11.75 -7.72 3.83
C ALA A 59 10.26 -7.60 4.18
N ASP A 60 9.76 -6.37 4.28
CA ASP A 60 8.35 -6.09 4.58
C ASP A 60 7.42 -6.51 3.45
N LYS A 61 7.76 -6.17 2.20
CA LYS A 61 7.02 -6.62 1.01
C LYS A 61 6.88 -8.14 1.01
N LYS A 62 7.99 -8.85 1.24
CA LYS A 62 8.00 -10.32 1.34
C LYS A 62 7.17 -10.83 2.52
N ALA A 63 7.21 -10.16 3.68
CA ALA A 63 6.43 -10.57 4.84
C ALA A 63 4.91 -10.42 4.61
N PHE A 64 4.49 -9.33 3.98
CA PHE A 64 3.09 -9.10 3.60
C PHE A 64 2.61 -10.15 2.60
N LEU A 65 3.38 -10.39 1.54
CA LEU A 65 3.06 -11.37 0.50
C LEU A 65 2.97 -12.79 1.09
N ARG A 66 4.00 -13.21 1.84
CA ARG A 66 4.02 -14.52 2.50
C ARG A 66 2.84 -14.71 3.44
N ARG A 67 2.44 -13.66 4.19
CA ARG A 67 1.32 -13.81 5.12
C ARG A 67 -0.01 -13.99 4.39
N HIS A 68 -0.28 -13.21 3.34
CA HIS A 68 -1.46 -13.39 2.51
C HIS A 68 -1.49 -14.79 1.89
N ASN A 69 -0.39 -15.22 1.26
CA ASN A 69 -0.33 -16.53 0.60
C ASN A 69 -0.47 -17.69 1.58
N LYS A 70 0.10 -17.58 2.79
CA LYS A 70 -0.10 -18.57 3.86
C LYS A 70 -1.58 -18.69 4.24
N LEU A 71 -2.28 -17.58 4.42
CA LEU A 71 -3.71 -17.56 4.77
C LEU A 71 -4.59 -18.11 3.64
N ARG A 72 -4.31 -17.70 2.39
CA ARG A 72 -5.00 -18.20 1.19
C ARG A 72 -4.81 -19.71 1.03
N SER A 73 -3.59 -20.20 1.23
CA SER A 73 -3.27 -21.63 1.21
C SER A 73 -4.00 -22.41 2.32
N GLN A 74 -4.07 -21.87 3.55
CA GLN A 74 -4.87 -22.47 4.63
C GLN A 74 -6.35 -22.64 4.26
N VAL A 75 -6.95 -21.63 3.63
CA VAL A 75 -8.34 -21.73 3.13
C VAL A 75 -8.44 -22.75 2.01
N ALA A 76 -7.53 -22.71 1.04
CA ALA A 76 -7.51 -23.63 -0.11
C ALA A 76 -7.42 -25.09 0.33
N MET A 77 -6.60 -25.39 1.33
CA MET A 77 -6.43 -26.73 1.90
C MET A 77 -7.57 -27.15 2.87
N GLY A 78 -8.61 -26.33 3.05
CA GLY A 78 -9.72 -26.65 3.96
C GLY A 78 -9.36 -26.60 5.44
N GLN A 79 -8.28 -25.90 5.81
CA GLN A 79 -7.80 -25.78 7.20
C GLN A 79 -8.51 -24.67 7.98
N LEU A 80 -9.33 -23.84 7.31
CA LEU A 80 -10.18 -22.87 7.98
C LEU A 80 -11.50 -23.51 8.40
N ARG A 81 -11.68 -23.72 9.71
CA ARG A 81 -12.88 -24.36 10.28
C ARG A 81 -14.17 -23.75 9.74
N ARG A 82 -15.12 -24.60 9.31
CA ARG A 82 -16.45 -24.27 8.70
C ARG A 82 -16.40 -23.82 7.24
N TYR A 83 -15.22 -23.55 6.67
CA TYR A 83 -15.08 -23.17 5.27
C TYR A 83 -14.70 -24.40 4.44
N LYS A 84 -15.21 -24.46 3.21
CA LYS A 84 -14.83 -25.50 2.25
C LYS A 84 -13.47 -25.17 1.63
N PRO A 85 -12.67 -26.19 1.24
CA PRO A 85 -11.47 -25.97 0.46
C PRO A 85 -11.79 -25.24 -0.86
N ALA A 86 -10.81 -24.51 -1.38
CA ALA A 86 -10.93 -23.74 -2.63
C ALA A 86 -10.08 -24.39 -3.73
N ALA A 87 -10.69 -24.67 -4.88
CA ALA A 87 -10.02 -25.34 -5.99
C ALA A 87 -9.20 -24.41 -6.90
N ASN A 88 -9.42 -23.09 -6.81
CA ASN A 88 -8.90 -22.08 -7.74
C ASN A 88 -8.29 -20.86 -7.03
N MET A 89 -7.66 -21.05 -5.88
CA MET A 89 -7.05 -19.98 -5.11
C MET A 89 -5.64 -19.66 -5.64
N TYR A 90 -5.48 -18.56 -6.37
CA TYR A 90 -4.16 -18.16 -6.88
C TYR A 90 -3.22 -17.74 -5.76
N GLU A 91 -1.93 -18.05 -5.92
CA GLU A 91 -0.88 -17.42 -5.13
C GLU A 91 -0.75 -15.95 -5.56
N LEU A 92 -0.67 -15.02 -4.59
CA LEU A 92 -0.46 -13.61 -4.88
C LEU A 92 1.00 -13.35 -5.25
N ILE A 93 1.18 -12.44 -6.20
CA ILE A 93 2.46 -11.90 -6.65
C ILE A 93 2.51 -10.41 -6.32
N TRP A 94 3.67 -9.92 -5.91
CA TRP A 94 3.85 -8.49 -5.65
C TRP A 94 3.87 -7.68 -6.94
N ASP A 95 3.11 -6.58 -7.00
CA ASP A 95 3.12 -5.61 -8.09
C ASP A 95 3.48 -4.22 -7.57
N ASP A 96 4.56 -3.64 -8.09
CA ASP A 96 5.04 -2.32 -7.66
C ASP A 96 4.13 -1.17 -8.12
N GLY A 97 3.34 -1.35 -9.18
CA GLY A 97 2.34 -0.36 -9.61
C GLY A 97 1.19 -0.25 -8.62
N LEU A 98 0.69 -1.38 -8.10
CA LEU A 98 -0.30 -1.40 -7.02
C LEU A 98 0.28 -0.77 -5.74
N ALA A 99 1.54 -1.08 -5.42
CA ALA A 99 2.22 -0.55 -4.24
C ALA A 99 2.47 0.97 -4.33
N GLU A 100 2.81 1.49 -5.50
CA GLU A 100 2.97 2.93 -5.75
C GLU A 100 1.68 3.69 -5.42
N VAL A 101 0.55 3.21 -5.94
CA VAL A 101 -0.76 3.82 -5.71
C VAL A 101 -1.16 3.71 -4.24
N ALA A 102 -0.96 2.54 -3.62
CA ALA A 102 -1.25 2.32 -2.20
C ALA A 102 -0.41 3.25 -1.29
N GLN A 103 0.86 3.45 -1.64
CA GLN A 103 1.75 4.34 -0.91
C GLN A 103 1.33 5.81 -1.05
N ALA A 104 0.86 6.22 -2.23
CA ALA A 104 0.35 7.57 -2.43
C ALA A 104 -0.90 7.85 -1.59
N LEU A 105 -1.78 6.85 -1.40
CA LEU A 105 -2.91 6.96 -0.48
C LEU A 105 -2.45 7.07 0.97
N ALA A 106 -1.51 6.23 1.40
CA ALA A 106 -0.96 6.27 2.76
C ALA A 106 -0.29 7.62 3.09
N ASP A 107 0.32 8.27 2.09
CA ASP A 107 0.94 9.59 2.20
C ASP A 107 -0.07 10.76 2.34
N GLN A 108 -1.37 10.52 2.22
CA GLN A 108 -2.39 11.56 2.39
C GLN A 108 -2.65 11.91 3.86
N CYS A 109 -2.21 11.06 4.81
CA CYS A 109 -2.35 11.29 6.25
C CYS A 109 -3.81 11.53 6.72
N GLY A 110 -4.00 11.84 8.00
CA GLY A 110 -5.31 12.12 8.59
C GLY A 110 -6.14 10.87 8.84
N ASP A 111 -7.47 10.98 8.71
CA ASP A 111 -8.34 9.82 8.74
C ASP A 111 -8.33 9.16 7.36
N ILE A 112 -7.86 7.91 7.31
CA ILE A 112 -7.76 7.19 6.04
C ILE A 112 -9.11 6.65 5.60
N ALA A 113 -9.43 6.88 4.33
CA ALA A 113 -10.60 6.34 3.65
C ALA A 113 -10.20 5.75 2.29
N HIS A 114 -11.06 4.89 1.75
CA HIS A 114 -10.87 4.37 0.41
C HIS A 114 -10.90 5.51 -0.61
N ASP A 115 -9.94 5.50 -1.53
CA ASP A 115 -10.05 6.29 -2.75
C ASP A 115 -11.03 5.63 -3.73
N SER A 116 -11.58 6.43 -4.65
CA SER A 116 -12.49 5.93 -5.68
C SER A 116 -11.78 4.95 -6.61
N ALA A 117 -12.48 3.95 -7.13
CA ALA A 117 -11.96 3.01 -8.13
C ALA A 117 -11.28 3.73 -9.32
N ASP A 118 -11.88 4.84 -9.80
CA ASP A 118 -11.36 5.67 -10.89
C ASP A 118 -10.05 6.40 -10.54
N ALA A 119 -9.64 6.44 -9.28
CA ALA A 119 -8.42 7.09 -8.81
C ALA A 119 -7.32 6.11 -8.37
N ARG A 120 -7.60 4.80 -8.36
CA ARG A 120 -6.69 3.78 -7.84
C ARG A 120 -6.32 2.67 -8.83
N PHE A 121 -6.59 2.89 -10.11
CA PHE A 121 -6.15 1.98 -11.15
C PHE A 121 -4.63 2.02 -11.29
N THR A 122 -4.05 1.04 -11.97
CA THR A 122 -2.64 1.07 -12.39
C THR A 122 -2.54 1.10 -13.91
N ARG A 123 -1.32 1.20 -14.45
CA ARG A 123 -1.09 0.99 -15.89
C ARG A 123 -1.56 -0.39 -16.36
N ARG A 124 -1.48 -1.40 -15.49
CA ARG A 124 -1.79 -2.79 -15.80
C ARG A 124 -3.23 -3.18 -15.43
N PHE A 125 -3.77 -2.61 -14.36
CA PHE A 125 -5.05 -3.03 -13.78
C PHE A 125 -6.05 -1.87 -13.76
N ARG A 126 -7.18 -2.02 -14.45
CA ARG A 126 -8.26 -1.02 -14.43
C ARG A 126 -9.14 -1.12 -13.20
N LEU A 127 -9.40 -2.34 -12.74
CA LEU A 127 -10.15 -2.61 -11.51
C LEU A 127 -9.16 -3.08 -10.46
N THR A 128 -9.17 -2.43 -9.31
CA THR A 128 -8.35 -2.82 -8.16
C THR A 128 -9.23 -2.88 -6.92
N GLY A 129 -8.98 -3.85 -6.05
CA GLY A 129 -9.50 -3.92 -4.69
C GLY A 129 -8.59 -3.19 -3.70
N GLN A 130 -9.05 -2.98 -2.46
CA GLN A 130 -8.24 -2.30 -1.45
C GLN A 130 -8.62 -2.69 -0.02
N ASN A 131 -7.62 -2.92 0.83
CA ASN A 131 -7.75 -3.03 2.28
C ASN A 131 -6.98 -1.91 2.97
N LEU A 132 -7.55 -1.38 4.05
CA LEU A 132 -6.97 -0.30 4.83
C LEU A 132 -6.84 -0.72 6.29
N ALA A 133 -5.80 -0.23 6.94
CA ALA A 133 -5.69 -0.26 8.38
C ALA A 133 -5.02 1.01 8.89
N SER A 134 -5.49 1.49 10.03
CA SER A 134 -4.90 2.62 10.74
C SER A 134 -4.68 2.28 12.21
N GLU A 135 -3.67 2.90 12.80
CA GLU A 135 -3.52 2.95 14.25
C GLU A 135 -3.08 4.33 14.71
N ARG A 136 -3.49 4.72 15.92
CA ARG A 136 -3.00 5.91 16.62
C ARG A 136 -2.32 5.48 17.92
N ARG A 137 -1.25 6.17 18.31
CA ARG A 137 -0.46 5.88 19.51
C ARG A 137 -0.03 7.17 20.19
N SER A 138 0.08 7.10 21.52
CA SER A 138 0.67 8.16 22.36
C SER A 138 2.19 8.22 22.25
N ASN A 139 2.84 7.07 22.09
CA ASN A 139 4.29 6.96 21.98
C ASN A 139 4.78 6.80 20.54
N LYS A 140 5.99 7.32 20.27
CA LYS A 140 6.66 7.26 18.96
C LYS A 140 7.30 5.90 18.72
N VAL A 141 6.51 4.87 18.39
CA VAL A 141 7.03 3.55 18.05
C VAL A 141 7.43 3.50 16.57
N MET A 142 8.72 3.70 16.29
CA MET A 142 9.32 3.68 14.95
C MET A 142 9.48 2.24 14.41
N LYS A 143 8.35 1.55 14.23
CA LYS A 143 8.33 0.17 13.71
C LYS A 143 7.19 0.02 12.72
N MET A 144 7.49 -0.54 11.55
CA MET A 144 6.47 -1.06 10.63
C MET A 144 6.07 -2.45 11.14
N ASP A 145 4.82 -2.59 11.59
CA ASP A 145 4.29 -3.82 12.20
C ASP A 145 2.96 -4.23 11.54
N GLY A 146 2.89 -4.08 10.22
CA GLY A 146 1.66 -4.19 9.44
C GLY A 146 1.13 -5.60 9.23
N VAL A 147 1.97 -6.63 9.38
CA VAL A 147 1.56 -8.04 9.20
C VAL A 147 0.40 -8.42 10.12
N ARG A 148 0.35 -7.88 11.34
CA ARG A 148 -0.76 -8.15 12.27
C ARG A 148 -2.11 -7.59 11.78
N PHE A 149 -2.12 -6.59 10.91
CA PHE A 149 -3.37 -6.10 10.33
C PHE A 149 -3.90 -7.07 9.26
N ILE A 150 -3.01 -7.80 8.57
CA ILE A 150 -3.41 -8.90 7.69
C ILE A 150 -4.12 -9.99 8.50
N ASP A 151 -3.61 -10.30 9.70
CA ASP A 151 -4.26 -11.23 10.62
C ASP A 151 -5.63 -10.73 11.08
N LYS A 152 -5.74 -9.45 11.42
CA LYS A 152 -7.02 -8.83 11.80
C LYS A 152 -8.03 -8.84 10.66
N TRP A 153 -7.62 -8.45 9.46
CA TRP A 153 -8.44 -8.54 8.25
C TRP A 153 -8.92 -9.97 8.02
N PHE A 154 -8.02 -10.95 8.13
CA PHE A 154 -8.40 -12.35 7.98
C PHE A 154 -9.39 -12.81 9.06
N ASN A 155 -9.19 -12.41 10.32
CA ASN A 155 -10.03 -12.78 11.45
C ASN A 155 -11.49 -12.30 11.35
N GLU A 156 -11.82 -11.40 10.41
CA GLU A 156 -13.22 -11.11 10.09
C GLU A 156 -13.98 -12.35 9.59
N TYR A 157 -13.31 -13.44 9.22
CA TYR A 157 -13.92 -14.75 8.93
C TYR A 157 -14.85 -15.24 10.06
N LEU A 158 -14.58 -14.84 11.31
CA LEU A 158 -15.40 -15.16 12.48
C LEU A 158 -16.82 -14.59 12.34
N ASN A 159 -16.95 -13.48 11.62
CA ASN A 159 -18.20 -12.75 11.39
C ASN A 159 -18.77 -12.95 9.99
N TYR A 160 -18.08 -13.69 9.11
CA TYR A 160 -18.53 -13.97 7.75
C TYR A 160 -19.06 -15.41 7.65
N PRO A 161 -20.36 -15.62 7.43
CA PRO A 161 -20.90 -16.98 7.29
C PRO A 161 -20.38 -17.68 6.03
N PRO A 162 -19.93 -18.95 6.11
CA PRO A 162 -19.36 -19.67 4.96
C PRO A 162 -20.26 -19.74 3.72
N TYR A 163 -21.58 -19.79 3.87
CA TYR A 163 -22.52 -19.80 2.74
C TYR A 163 -22.47 -18.49 1.92
N GLN A 164 -22.04 -17.38 2.53
CA GLN A 164 -21.84 -16.10 1.84
C GLN A 164 -20.54 -16.09 1.03
N VAL A 165 -19.64 -17.06 1.17
CA VAL A 165 -18.50 -17.19 0.23
C VAL A 165 -19.00 -17.65 -1.13
N ARG A 166 -19.92 -18.63 -1.16
CA ARG A 166 -20.51 -19.14 -2.42
C ARG A 166 -21.41 -18.09 -3.08
N ASN A 167 -22.20 -17.40 -2.27
CA ASN A 167 -23.09 -16.34 -2.72
C ASN A 167 -22.61 -15.03 -2.11
N PHE A 168 -21.55 -14.45 -2.70
CA PHE A 168 -20.88 -13.25 -2.17
C PHE A 168 -21.89 -12.23 -1.64
N LYS A 169 -21.76 -11.89 -0.35
CA LYS A 169 -22.51 -10.81 0.28
C LYS A 169 -21.53 -9.69 0.63
N PRO A 170 -21.70 -8.49 0.06
CA PRO A 170 -20.87 -7.36 0.40
C PRO A 170 -20.90 -7.07 1.90
N SER A 171 -19.77 -6.58 2.40
CA SER A 171 -19.64 -6.09 3.77
C SER A 171 -20.69 -5.01 4.07
N SER A 172 -21.22 -5.01 5.29
CA SER A 172 -22.08 -3.93 5.80
C SER A 172 -21.39 -3.17 6.92
N SER A 173 -21.85 -1.95 7.20
CA SER A 173 -21.32 -1.11 8.30
C SER A 173 -21.39 -1.81 9.66
N ASN A 174 -22.44 -2.61 9.88
CA ASN A 174 -22.64 -3.34 11.14
C ASN A 174 -21.78 -4.61 11.26
N ARG A 175 -21.21 -5.11 10.15
CA ARG A 175 -20.36 -6.31 10.12
C ARG A 175 -19.27 -6.16 9.05
N PRO A 176 -18.19 -5.41 9.36
CA PRO A 176 -17.06 -5.25 8.45
C PRO A 176 -16.39 -6.60 8.22
N THR A 177 -16.57 -7.14 7.02
CA THR A 177 -16.05 -8.44 6.56
C THR A 177 -15.42 -8.35 5.17
N GLY A 178 -15.37 -7.12 4.64
CA GLY A 178 -14.81 -6.80 3.33
C GLY A 178 -13.32 -7.09 3.26
N HIS A 179 -12.58 -6.91 4.36
CA HIS A 179 -11.16 -7.17 4.35
C HIS A 179 -10.85 -8.66 4.25
N PHE A 180 -11.57 -9.51 5.01
CA PHE A 180 -11.43 -10.96 4.91
C PHE A 180 -11.73 -11.45 3.50
N THR A 181 -12.89 -11.06 2.96
CA THR A 181 -13.31 -11.51 1.61
C THR A 181 -12.33 -11.07 0.52
N GLN A 182 -11.73 -9.88 0.64
CA GLN A 182 -10.66 -9.44 -0.26
C GLN A 182 -9.38 -10.29 -0.10
N VAL A 183 -8.95 -10.62 1.12
CA VAL A 183 -7.75 -11.45 1.37
C VAL A 183 -7.91 -12.84 0.72
N ILE A 184 -9.10 -13.42 0.81
CA ILE A 184 -9.41 -14.77 0.29
C ILE A 184 -10.05 -14.77 -1.10
N TRP A 185 -10.02 -13.65 -1.82
CA TRP A 185 -10.64 -13.58 -3.15
C TRP A 185 -9.86 -14.43 -4.15
N ALA A 186 -10.46 -15.54 -4.60
CA ALA A 186 -9.76 -16.59 -5.33
C ALA A 186 -9.09 -16.07 -6.62
N GLY A 187 -9.79 -15.22 -7.37
CA GLY A 187 -9.31 -14.65 -8.64
C GLY A 187 -8.21 -13.60 -8.51
N THR A 188 -8.01 -13.00 -7.34
CA THR A 188 -6.92 -12.02 -7.16
C THR A 188 -5.56 -12.70 -7.31
N GLN A 189 -4.69 -12.13 -8.14
CA GLN A 189 -3.35 -12.64 -8.44
C GLN A 189 -2.24 -11.66 -8.03
N TYR A 190 -2.54 -10.37 -7.98
CA TYR A 190 -1.55 -9.33 -7.72
C TYR A 190 -1.90 -8.53 -6.47
N MET A 191 -0.88 -8.14 -5.72
CA MET A 191 -1.02 -7.21 -4.61
C MET A 191 0.14 -6.25 -4.51
N GLY A 192 -0.11 -5.06 -3.98
CA GLY A 192 0.93 -4.10 -3.64
C GLY A 192 0.46 -3.21 -2.50
N CYS A 193 1.34 -2.96 -1.54
CA CYS A 193 1.00 -2.21 -0.33
C CYS A 193 1.88 -0.98 -0.11
N GLY A 194 1.34 -0.02 0.63
CA GLY A 194 1.99 1.20 1.08
C GLY A 194 1.89 1.35 2.60
N PHE A 195 2.85 2.07 3.17
CA PHE A 195 2.93 2.34 4.59
C PHE A 195 3.42 3.76 4.86
N THR A 196 2.74 4.45 5.77
CA THR A 196 3.17 5.77 6.25
C THR A 196 2.90 5.89 7.74
N MET A 197 3.94 6.22 8.51
CA MET A 197 3.83 6.70 9.87
C MET A 197 4.02 8.21 9.88
N PHE A 198 3.13 8.94 10.54
CA PHE A 198 3.14 10.39 10.54
C PHE A 198 2.59 10.95 11.85
N ARG A 199 2.72 12.27 12.01
CA ARG A 199 1.92 13.07 12.96
C ARG A 199 1.31 14.25 12.21
N MET A 200 0.11 14.67 12.59
CA MET A 200 -0.47 15.90 12.05
C MET A 200 0.27 17.11 12.66
N LYS A 201 0.52 18.16 11.87
CA LYS A 201 1.10 19.41 12.36
C LYS A 201 0.10 20.09 13.29
N GLY A 202 0.56 20.55 14.44
CA GLY A 202 -0.31 21.15 15.45
C GLY A 202 -1.18 20.15 16.24
N ASP A 203 -1.01 18.84 16.05
CA ASP A 203 -1.71 17.84 16.87
C ASP A 203 -1.13 17.80 18.29
N LEU A 204 -1.90 18.30 19.24
CA LEU A 204 -1.63 18.28 20.68
C LEU A 204 -2.40 17.17 21.41
N GLY A 205 -3.06 16.27 20.66
CA GLY A 205 -3.85 15.20 21.22
C GLY A 205 -3.01 14.13 21.93
N ALA A 206 -3.66 13.33 22.77
CA ALA A 206 -3.01 12.26 23.54
C ALA A 206 -2.40 11.13 22.67
N MET A 207 -2.79 11.03 21.40
CA MET A 207 -2.31 10.00 20.46
C MET A 207 -1.89 10.60 19.10
N PRO A 208 -0.80 11.39 19.07
CA PRO A 208 -0.43 12.19 17.90
C PRO A 208 0.27 11.38 16.80
N TYR A 209 0.75 10.17 17.11
CA TYR A 209 1.44 9.31 16.14
C TYR A 209 0.44 8.39 15.48
N GLN A 210 0.38 8.44 14.15
CA GLN A 210 -0.50 7.62 13.35
C GLN A 210 0.30 6.74 12.40
N LYS A 211 -0.23 5.56 12.10
CA LYS A 211 0.25 4.71 11.02
C LYS A 211 -0.88 4.33 10.09
N HIS A 212 -0.61 4.33 8.80
CA HIS A 212 -1.50 3.85 7.76
C HIS A 212 -0.85 2.71 7.02
N TYR A 213 -1.65 1.68 6.78
CA TYR A 213 -1.32 0.51 5.96
C TYR A 213 -2.39 0.41 4.88
N VAL A 214 -1.96 0.41 3.62
CA VAL A 214 -2.84 0.33 2.46
C VAL A 214 -2.38 -0.83 1.62
N CYS A 215 -3.27 -1.73 1.22
CA CYS A 215 -2.97 -2.78 0.26
C CYS A 215 -3.97 -2.73 -0.88
N ASN A 216 -3.48 -2.63 -2.12
CA ASN A 216 -4.27 -2.74 -3.33
C ASN A 216 -4.12 -4.14 -3.93
N TYR A 217 -5.17 -4.63 -4.56
CA TYR A 217 -5.29 -5.99 -5.09
C TYR A 217 -5.81 -5.97 -6.53
N ALA A 218 -5.39 -6.90 -7.39
CA ALA A 218 -5.90 -7.04 -8.74
C ALA A 218 -5.83 -8.50 -9.23
N ASP A 219 -6.62 -8.83 -10.24
CA ASP A 219 -6.58 -10.08 -11.00
C ASP A 219 -5.71 -9.97 -12.27
#